data_AF-A0A5K4FEV2-F1
#
_entry.id   AF-A0A5K4FEV2-F1
#
_cell.length_a   1.000
_cell.length_b   1.000
_cell.length_c   1.000
_cell.angle_alpha   90.00
_cell.angle_beta   90.00
_cell.angle_gamma   90.00
#
_symmetry.space_group_name_H-M   'P 1'
#
loop_
_entity.id
_entity.type
_entity.pdbx_description
1 polymer ?
#
loop_
_entity_poly.entity_id
_entity_poly.type
_entity_poly.pdbx_seq_one_letter_code
_entity_poly.pdbx_strand_id
1 'polypeptide(L)'
;MYHRLLFHVNLFMVWFIHLSIEDDNNLIMKIYNAEHELKYLKRNIGQEIEHFRENEAEFMKIKHQINMQLSGEIQTIDEYLMCRSELYRSIELKILMGELINRIDMEERIHETNVSNSDIMKKCFSEEQSVYAKLVDEYRNKKCRLPVSNNIHDIEVIEYLILKRFYYVRVFNKELFHHQFLWKMLEEMKKQLPN
;
A
#
# COMPACT_ATOMS: atom_id res chain seq x y z
N MET A 1 11.92 -6.20 3.23
CA MET A 1 11.32 -5.23 2.28
C MET A 1 10.22 -4.39 2.92
N TYR A 2 9.23 -4.97 3.63
CA TYR A 2 8.18 -4.20 4.36
C TYR A 2 8.74 -3.09 5.27
N HIS A 3 9.87 -3.35 5.94
CA HIS A 3 10.51 -2.35 6.80
C HIS A 3 11.05 -1.11 6.08
N ARG A 4 11.45 -1.21 4.80
CA ARG A 4 11.98 -0.03 4.09
C ARG A 4 10.89 0.96 3.75
N LEU A 5 9.76 0.49 3.23
CA LEU A 5 8.63 1.35 2.92
C LEU A 5 8.10 2.05 4.18
N LEU A 6 7.86 1.28 5.25
CA LEU A 6 7.36 1.84 6.50
C LEU A 6 8.36 2.84 7.13
N PHE A 7 9.66 2.63 6.92
CA PHE A 7 10.70 3.53 7.41
C PHE A 7 10.73 4.86 6.63
N HIS A 8 10.72 4.81 5.29
CA HIS A 8 10.68 6.02 4.46
C HIS A 8 9.40 6.83 4.68
N VAL A 9 8.28 6.13 4.83
CA VAL A 9 7.00 6.71 5.26
C VAL A 9 7.17 7.46 6.59
N ASN A 10 7.70 6.80 7.62
CA ASN A 10 7.89 7.41 8.93
C ASN A 10 8.87 8.60 8.95
N LEU A 11 9.74 8.74 7.95
CA LEU A 11 10.62 9.89 7.79
C LEU A 11 9.87 11.10 7.19
N PHE A 12 9.07 10.88 6.15
CA PHE A 12 8.20 11.90 5.52
C PHE A 12 7.27 12.58 6.54
N MET A 13 6.75 11.75 7.45
CA MET A 13 5.93 12.11 8.59
C MET A 13 6.53 13.17 9.53
N VAL A 14 7.79 12.96 9.96
CA VAL A 14 8.48 13.86 10.90
C VAL A 14 8.85 15.18 10.23
N TRP A 15 9.07 15.15 8.91
CA TRP A 15 9.44 16.30 8.11
C TRP A 15 8.30 17.31 7.94
N PHE A 16 7.07 16.88 7.69
CA PHE A 16 5.94 17.77 7.40
C PHE A 16 5.46 18.58 8.61
N ILE A 17 5.52 17.94 9.78
CA ILE A 17 5.23 18.51 11.10
C ILE A 17 5.97 19.81 11.36
N HIS A 18 7.24 19.90 10.95
CA HIS A 18 8.09 21.05 11.27
C HIS A 18 7.71 22.33 10.51
N LEU A 19 6.82 22.25 9.52
CA LEU A 19 6.57 23.36 8.58
C LEU A 19 5.30 24.15 8.90
N SER A 20 4.50 23.73 9.88
CA SER A 20 3.25 24.41 10.23
C SER A 20 3.43 25.22 11.52
N ILE A 21 3.88 26.48 11.42
CA ILE A 21 3.84 27.46 12.52
C ILE A 21 2.91 28.59 12.04
N GLU A 22 1.72 28.72 12.64
CA GLU A 22 0.68 29.66 12.21
C GLU A 22 -0.22 30.14 13.37
N ASP A 23 -1.09 31.12 13.08
CA ASP A 23 -2.03 31.81 13.99
C ASP A 23 -3.11 30.90 14.62
N ASP A 24 -3.47 31.17 15.88
CA ASP A 24 -4.20 30.29 16.80
C ASP A 24 -5.61 29.90 16.30
N ASN A 25 -6.34 30.84 15.70
CA ASN A 25 -7.70 30.58 15.20
C ASN A 25 -7.69 29.62 14.00
N ASN A 26 -6.66 29.69 13.15
CA ASN A 26 -6.50 28.76 12.04
C ASN A 26 -6.09 27.37 12.54
N LEU A 27 -5.30 27.33 13.62
CA LEU A 27 -4.83 26.08 14.23
C LEU A 27 -5.98 25.25 14.80
N ILE A 28 -6.91 25.84 15.54
CA ILE A 28 -8.07 25.12 16.12
C ILE A 28 -8.93 24.47 15.02
N MET A 29 -9.23 25.20 13.94
CA MET A 29 -10.00 24.67 12.82
C MET A 29 -9.27 23.55 12.08
N LYS A 30 -7.95 23.67 11.88
CA LYS A 30 -7.11 22.61 11.29
C LYS A 30 -7.10 21.34 12.15
N ILE A 31 -7.00 21.48 13.48
CA ILE A 31 -7.08 20.36 14.43
C ILE A 31 -8.43 19.64 14.30
N TYR A 32 -9.54 20.37 14.31
CA TYR A 32 -10.88 19.79 14.17
C TYR A 32 -11.03 19.02 12.84
N ASN A 33 -10.57 19.62 11.73
CA ASN A 33 -10.61 18.96 10.42
C ASN A 33 -9.74 17.69 10.39
N ALA A 34 -8.52 17.75 10.96
CA ALA A 34 -7.64 16.59 11.03
C ALA A 34 -8.25 15.45 11.87
N GLU A 35 -8.91 15.75 12.98
CA GLU A 35 -9.63 14.75 13.79
C GLU A 35 -10.80 14.12 13.04
N HIS A 36 -11.56 14.93 12.29
CA HIS A 36 -12.64 14.45 11.44
C HIS A 36 -12.12 13.49 10.37
N GLU A 37 -11.07 13.88 9.65
CA GLU A 37 -10.44 13.05 8.62
C GLU A 37 -9.84 11.76 9.20
N LEU A 38 -9.17 11.81 10.36
CA LEU A 38 -8.67 10.61 11.04
C LEU A 38 -9.78 9.60 11.35
N LYS A 39 -10.96 10.09 11.77
CA LYS A 39 -12.13 9.24 12.01
C LYS A 39 -12.64 8.60 10.72
N TYR A 40 -12.63 9.35 9.61
CA TYR A 40 -12.98 8.85 8.29
C TYR A 40 -12.01 7.76 7.82
N LEU A 41 -10.70 8.01 7.89
CA LEU A 41 -9.65 7.05 7.51
C LEU A 41 -9.70 5.78 8.34
N LYS A 42 -9.91 5.90 9.65
CA LYS A 42 -10.07 4.72 10.53
C LYS A 42 -11.25 3.84 10.08
N ARG A 43 -12.34 4.43 9.61
CA ARG A 43 -13.48 3.70 9.06
C ARG A 43 -13.11 3.00 7.75
N ASN A 44 -12.48 3.72 6.81
CA ASN A 44 -12.03 3.15 5.54
C ASN A 44 -11.08 1.98 5.75
N ILE A 45 -10.06 2.15 6.59
CA ILE A 45 -9.12 1.07 6.96
C ILE A 45 -9.87 -0.16 7.49
N GLY A 46 -10.89 0.05 8.34
CA GLY A 46 -11.73 -1.04 8.85
C GLY A 46 -12.46 -1.80 7.73
N GLN A 47 -13.06 -1.07 6.78
CA GLN A 47 -13.75 -1.64 5.62
C GLN A 47 -12.79 -2.40 4.70
N GLU A 48 -11.61 -1.85 4.43
CA GLU A 48 -10.58 -2.51 3.61
C GLU A 48 -10.08 -3.82 4.25
N ILE A 49 -9.94 -3.86 5.58
CA ILE A 49 -9.60 -5.09 6.31
C ILE A 49 -10.71 -6.14 6.15
N GLU A 50 -11.98 -5.73 6.23
CA GLU A 50 -13.12 -6.64 6.06
C GLU A 50 -13.14 -7.22 4.64
N HIS A 51 -13.04 -6.38 3.61
CA HIS A 51 -12.96 -6.83 2.22
C HIS A 51 -11.75 -7.73 1.94
N PHE A 52 -10.60 -7.44 2.56
CA PHE A 52 -9.43 -8.30 2.48
C PHE A 52 -9.71 -9.69 3.08
N ARG A 53 -10.39 -9.77 4.22
CA ARG A 53 -10.74 -11.04 4.87
C ARG A 53 -11.73 -11.86 4.04
N GLU A 54 -12.75 -11.22 3.48
CA GLU A 54 -13.71 -11.86 2.57
C GLU A 54 -13.01 -12.44 1.35
N ASN A 55 -12.13 -11.64 0.74
CA ASN A 55 -11.34 -12.06 -0.41
C ASN A 55 -10.38 -13.23 -0.08
N GLU A 56 -9.71 -13.19 1.08
CA GLU A 56 -8.83 -14.29 1.50
C GLU A 56 -9.62 -15.58 1.77
N ALA A 57 -10.82 -15.48 2.35
CA ALA A 57 -11.69 -16.64 2.58
C ALA A 57 -12.14 -17.28 1.25
N GLU A 58 -12.55 -16.47 0.28
CA GLU A 58 -12.91 -16.93 -1.06
C GLU A 58 -11.72 -17.56 -1.79
N PHE A 59 -10.56 -16.92 -1.73
CA PHE A 59 -9.32 -17.43 -2.31
C PHE A 59 -8.95 -18.81 -1.73
N MET A 60 -9.00 -18.96 -0.41
CA MET A 60 -8.70 -20.22 0.26
C MET A 60 -9.70 -21.33 -0.09
N LYS A 61 -10.98 -20.99 -0.25
CA LYS A 61 -12.02 -21.93 -0.68
C LYS A 61 -11.73 -22.48 -2.08
N ILE A 62 -11.48 -21.61 -3.06
CA ILE A 62 -11.22 -22.04 -4.45
C ILE A 62 -9.89 -22.78 -4.55
N LYS A 63 -8.85 -22.31 -3.87
CA LYS A 63 -7.57 -23.02 -3.75
C LYS A 63 -7.77 -24.46 -3.26
N HIS A 64 -8.57 -24.63 -2.22
CA HIS A 64 -8.87 -25.96 -1.69
C HIS A 64 -9.62 -26.83 -2.70
N GLN A 65 -10.61 -26.27 -3.42
CA GLN A 65 -11.36 -27.00 -4.44
C GLN A 65 -10.45 -27.50 -5.58
N ILE A 66 -9.55 -26.67 -6.07
CA ILE A 66 -8.60 -27.08 -7.13
C ILE A 66 -7.62 -28.14 -6.59
N ASN A 67 -7.06 -27.95 -5.39
CA ASN A 67 -6.17 -28.96 -4.81
C ASN A 67 -6.89 -30.30 -4.57
N MET A 68 -8.19 -30.31 -4.26
CA MET A 68 -8.98 -31.54 -4.18
C MET A 68 -9.15 -32.21 -5.55
N GLN A 69 -9.35 -31.43 -6.63
CA GLN A 69 -9.40 -31.96 -8.00
C GLN A 69 -8.05 -32.57 -8.41
N LEU A 70 -6.95 -31.98 -7.95
CA LEU A 70 -5.58 -32.47 -8.18
C LEU A 70 -5.15 -33.56 -7.18
N SER A 71 -6.01 -34.02 -6.26
CA SER A 71 -5.61 -34.96 -5.20
C SER A 71 -5.09 -36.31 -5.70
N GLY A 72 -5.39 -36.68 -6.95
CA GLY A 72 -4.82 -37.85 -7.63
C GLY A 72 -3.45 -37.62 -8.28
N GLU A 73 -2.94 -36.39 -8.26
CA GLU A 73 -1.67 -35.97 -8.87
C GLU A 73 -0.64 -35.63 -7.78
N ILE A 74 0.65 -35.70 -8.11
CA ILE A 74 1.74 -35.27 -7.20
C ILE A 74 1.93 -33.73 -7.27
N GLN A 75 0.87 -32.99 -7.55
CA GLN A 75 0.92 -31.55 -7.84
C GLN A 75 -0.13 -30.80 -7.02
N THR A 76 0.24 -29.61 -6.56
CA THR A 76 -0.70 -28.62 -6.03
C THR A 76 -0.53 -27.32 -6.80
N ILE A 77 -1.50 -26.42 -6.69
CA ILE A 77 -1.34 -25.09 -7.27
C ILE A 77 -0.46 -24.16 -6.42
N ASP A 78 0.12 -24.61 -5.31
CA ASP A 78 0.84 -23.73 -4.36
C ASP A 78 2.03 -23.02 -5.00
N GLU A 79 2.85 -23.75 -5.76
CA GLU A 79 4.00 -23.17 -6.47
C GLU A 79 3.57 -22.14 -7.51
N TYR A 80 2.47 -22.43 -8.23
CA TYR A 80 1.86 -21.50 -9.17
C TYR A 80 1.40 -20.22 -8.46
N LEU A 81 0.63 -20.37 -7.37
CA LEU A 81 0.11 -19.27 -6.58
C LEU A 81 1.22 -18.39 -5.99
N MET A 82 2.28 -19.00 -5.46
CA MET A 82 3.45 -18.27 -4.97
C MET A 82 4.09 -17.45 -6.08
N CYS A 83 4.35 -18.07 -7.24
CA CYS A 83 4.97 -17.41 -8.38
C CYS A 83 4.13 -16.21 -8.87
N ARG A 84 2.81 -16.38 -9.02
CA ARG A 84 1.91 -15.28 -9.41
C ARG A 84 1.83 -14.20 -8.34
N SER A 85 1.83 -14.57 -7.07
CA SER A 85 1.79 -13.62 -5.95
C SER A 85 3.03 -12.75 -5.88
N GLU A 86 4.22 -13.28 -6.16
CA GLU A 86 5.46 -12.50 -6.24
C GLU A 86 5.38 -11.43 -7.34
N LEU A 87 4.88 -11.81 -8.52
CA LEU A 87 4.68 -10.88 -9.62
C LEU A 87 3.72 -9.75 -9.24
N TYR A 88 2.52 -10.08 -8.76
CA TYR A 88 1.51 -9.06 -8.44
C TYR A 88 1.94 -8.17 -7.28
N ARG A 89 2.62 -8.72 -6.27
CA ARG A 89 3.24 -7.94 -5.20
C ARG A 89 4.22 -6.90 -5.76
N SER A 90 5.07 -7.28 -6.71
CA SER A 90 6.05 -6.36 -7.29
C SER A 90 5.39 -5.23 -8.08
N ILE A 91 4.30 -5.55 -8.81
CA ILE A 91 3.50 -4.57 -9.56
C ILE A 91 2.82 -3.58 -8.61
N GLU A 92 2.13 -4.07 -7.58
CA GLU A 92 1.42 -3.17 -6.64
C GLU A 92 2.37 -2.30 -5.82
N LEU A 93 3.56 -2.80 -5.46
CA LEU A 93 4.58 -1.97 -4.80
C LEU A 93 5.10 -0.88 -5.73
N LYS A 94 5.31 -1.17 -7.01
CA LYS A 94 5.69 -0.16 -8.01
C LYS A 94 4.63 0.93 -8.13
N ILE A 95 3.35 0.55 -8.17
CA ILE A 95 2.24 1.51 -8.24
C ILE A 95 2.19 2.36 -6.97
N LEU A 96 2.24 1.74 -5.79
CA LEU A 96 2.22 2.45 -4.51
C LEU A 96 3.37 3.46 -4.38
N MET A 97 4.59 3.10 -4.80
CA MET A 97 5.71 4.06 -4.81
C MET A 97 5.43 5.26 -5.71
N GLY A 98 4.92 5.02 -6.92
CA GLY A 98 4.56 6.10 -7.85
C GLY A 98 3.50 7.04 -7.29
N GLU A 99 2.47 6.49 -6.62
CA GLU A 99 1.45 7.29 -5.94
C GLU A 99 2.02 8.13 -4.79
N LEU A 100 2.96 7.58 -4.01
CA LEU A 100 3.62 8.32 -2.91
C LEU A 100 4.48 9.46 -3.44
N ILE A 101 5.29 9.24 -4.50
CA ILE A 101 6.09 10.30 -5.14
C ILE A 101 5.19 11.43 -5.64
N ASN A 102 4.11 11.10 -6.36
CA ASN A 102 3.16 12.09 -6.85
C ASN A 102 2.54 12.90 -5.71
N ARG A 103 2.25 12.27 -4.56
CA ARG A 103 1.72 12.98 -3.39
C ARG A 103 2.75 13.95 -2.83
N ILE A 104 4.02 13.56 -2.72
CA ILE A 104 5.10 14.47 -2.28
C ILE A 104 5.19 15.68 -3.22
N ASP A 105 5.14 15.46 -4.54
CA ASP A 105 5.18 16.54 -5.55
C ASP A 105 4.01 17.52 -5.41
N MET A 106 2.80 17.03 -5.13
CA MET A 106 1.63 17.89 -4.94
C MET A 106 1.75 18.74 -3.67
N GLU A 107 2.23 18.15 -2.59
CA GLU A 107 2.37 18.84 -1.31
C GLU A 107 3.45 19.94 -1.35
N GLU A 108 4.58 19.70 -2.01
CA GLU A 108 5.60 20.76 -2.23
C GLU A 108 5.03 21.97 -2.97
N ARG A 109 4.22 21.73 -4.01
CA ARG A 109 3.59 22.83 -4.78
C ARG A 109 2.62 23.65 -3.94
N ILE A 110 2.01 23.03 -2.93
CA ILE A 110 1.06 23.70 -2.03
C ILE A 110 1.81 24.51 -0.97
N HIS A 111 2.93 23.99 -0.45
CA HIS A 111 3.59 24.56 0.72
C HIS A 111 4.84 25.41 0.45
N GLU A 112 5.39 25.44 -0.77
CA GLU A 112 6.65 26.16 -1.11
C GLU A 112 7.80 25.88 -0.11
N THR A 113 7.81 24.68 0.48
CA THR A 113 8.70 24.32 1.59
C THR A 113 10.10 23.96 1.11
N ASN A 114 11.11 24.22 1.96
CA ASN A 114 12.53 24.08 1.66
C ASN A 114 12.87 22.78 0.89
N VAL A 115 13.19 22.96 -0.39
CA VAL A 115 13.33 21.98 -1.48
C VAL A 115 14.31 20.82 -1.19
N SER A 116 15.36 21.06 -0.37
CA SER A 116 16.49 20.11 -0.25
C SER A 116 16.16 18.72 0.32
N ASN A 117 15.27 18.62 1.32
CA ASN A 117 14.96 17.33 1.94
C ASN A 117 13.98 16.49 1.13
N SER A 118 13.08 17.15 0.41
CA SER A 118 12.12 16.46 -0.44
C SER A 118 12.79 15.89 -1.68
N ASP A 119 13.77 16.59 -2.27
CA ASP A 119 14.63 16.04 -3.33
C ASP A 119 15.32 14.73 -2.91
N ILE A 120 15.83 14.66 -1.68
CA ILE A 120 16.43 13.42 -1.13
C ILE A 120 15.38 12.31 -1.04
N MET A 121 14.18 12.59 -0.53
CA MET A 121 13.12 11.60 -0.42
C MET A 121 12.64 11.11 -1.78
N LYS A 122 12.40 12.02 -2.73
CA LYS A 122 12.05 11.67 -4.11
C LYS A 122 13.12 10.82 -4.75
N LYS A 123 14.39 11.16 -4.54
CA LYS A 123 15.50 10.34 -5.02
C LYS A 123 15.46 8.94 -4.41
N CYS A 124 15.29 8.82 -3.09
CA CYS A 124 15.14 7.52 -2.42
C CYS A 124 13.95 6.71 -2.98
N PHE A 125 12.77 7.30 -3.10
CA PHE A 125 11.59 6.63 -3.65
C PHE A 125 11.76 6.28 -5.13
N SER A 126 12.41 7.14 -5.92
CA SER A 126 12.69 6.89 -7.34
C SER A 126 13.70 5.74 -7.51
N GLU A 127 14.72 5.68 -6.67
CA GLU A 127 15.67 4.57 -6.61
C GLU A 127 14.96 3.27 -6.25
N GLU A 128 14.11 3.26 -5.22
CA GLU A 128 13.29 2.09 -4.87
C GLU A 128 12.34 1.70 -6.01
N GLN A 129 11.68 2.67 -6.65
CA GLN A 129 10.81 2.44 -7.80
C GLN A 129 11.55 1.76 -8.96
N SER A 130 12.81 2.12 -9.19
CA SER A 130 13.65 1.47 -10.21
C SER A 130 13.98 0.02 -9.86
N VAL A 131 14.17 -0.30 -8.57
CA VAL A 131 14.35 -1.68 -8.09
C VAL A 131 13.08 -2.49 -8.30
N TYR A 132 11.92 -1.93 -7.95
CA TYR A 132 10.63 -2.60 -8.19
C TYR A 132 10.32 -2.77 -9.68
N ALA A 133 10.69 -1.81 -10.53
CA ALA A 133 10.53 -1.96 -11.97
C ALA A 133 11.32 -3.15 -12.53
N LYS A 134 12.58 -3.33 -12.10
CA LYS A 134 13.40 -4.48 -12.46
C LYS A 134 12.81 -5.80 -11.97
N LEU A 135 12.30 -5.83 -10.73
CA LEU A 135 11.61 -7.02 -10.19
C LEU A 135 10.36 -7.36 -11.00
N VAL A 136 9.56 -6.37 -11.40
CA VAL A 136 8.39 -6.60 -12.26
C VAL A 136 8.82 -7.23 -13.57
N ASP A 137 9.88 -6.75 -14.21
CA ASP A 137 10.38 -7.31 -15.47
C ASP A 137 10.91 -8.74 -15.28
N GLU A 138 11.63 -9.01 -14.19
CA GLU A 138 12.10 -10.35 -13.83
C GLU A 138 10.93 -11.32 -13.65
N TYR A 139 9.92 -10.95 -12.85
CA TYR A 139 8.77 -11.80 -12.58
C TYR A 139 7.84 -11.95 -13.79
N ARG A 140 7.74 -10.94 -14.67
CA ARG A 140 6.98 -11.06 -15.93
C ARG A 140 7.58 -12.12 -16.86
N ASN A 141 8.90 -12.25 -16.85
CA ASN A 141 9.62 -13.24 -17.64
C ASN A 141 9.64 -14.64 -16.98
N LYS A 142 9.30 -14.74 -15.69
CA LYS A 142 9.21 -16.02 -14.97
C LYS A 142 7.98 -16.80 -15.45
N LYS A 143 8.22 -17.97 -16.04
CA LYS A 143 7.16 -18.91 -16.44
C LYS A 143 6.59 -19.59 -15.18
N CYS A 144 5.52 -19.05 -14.62
CA CYS A 144 4.75 -19.74 -13.59
C CYS A 144 4.05 -20.95 -14.22
N ARG A 145 4.43 -22.16 -13.82
CA ARG A 145 3.83 -23.39 -14.34
C ARG A 145 2.56 -23.69 -13.55
N LEU A 146 1.46 -23.78 -14.27
CA LEU A 146 0.23 -24.30 -13.74
C LEU A 146 0.27 -25.84 -13.82
N PRO A 147 -0.21 -26.56 -12.79
CA PRO A 147 -0.53 -27.98 -12.91
C PRO A 147 -1.47 -28.25 -14.09
N VAL A 148 -1.53 -29.49 -14.59
CA VAL A 148 -2.45 -29.84 -15.69
C VAL A 148 -3.90 -29.88 -15.14
N SER A 149 -4.49 -28.70 -14.94
CA SER A 149 -5.90 -28.58 -14.58
C SER A 149 -6.73 -28.32 -15.83
N ASN A 150 -7.82 -29.07 -15.97
CA ASN A 150 -8.80 -28.86 -17.04
C ASN A 150 -9.75 -27.68 -16.75
N ASN A 151 -9.66 -27.03 -15.58
CA ASN A 151 -10.58 -25.97 -15.20
C ASN A 151 -9.97 -24.57 -15.37
N ILE A 152 -9.92 -24.10 -16.63
CA ILE A 152 -9.49 -22.73 -16.99
C ILE A 152 -10.26 -21.67 -16.18
N HIS A 153 -11.55 -21.90 -15.92
CA HIS A 153 -12.38 -20.93 -15.20
C HIS A 153 -11.92 -20.73 -13.75
N ASP A 154 -11.62 -21.82 -13.02
CA ASP A 154 -11.13 -21.72 -11.63
C ASP A 154 -9.80 -20.96 -11.55
N ILE A 155 -8.95 -21.08 -12.58
CA ILE A 155 -7.66 -20.39 -12.66
C ILE A 155 -7.87 -18.89 -12.87
N GLU A 156 -8.73 -18.49 -13.80
CA GLU A 156 -9.07 -17.09 -14.03
C GLU A 156 -9.62 -16.43 -12.76
N VAL A 157 -10.50 -17.14 -12.03
CA VAL A 157 -11.05 -16.65 -10.76
C VAL A 157 -9.94 -16.51 -9.71
N ILE A 158 -9.02 -17.49 -9.61
CA ILE A 158 -7.87 -17.38 -8.71
C ILE A 158 -6.98 -16.18 -9.07
N GLU A 159 -6.68 -15.98 -10.35
CA GLU A 159 -5.86 -14.84 -10.78
C GLU A 159 -6.51 -13.51 -10.40
N TYR A 160 -7.82 -13.40 -10.60
CA TYR A 160 -8.60 -12.24 -10.18
C TYR A 160 -8.56 -12.03 -8.67
N LEU A 161 -8.67 -13.10 -7.86
CA LEU A 161 -8.62 -13.00 -6.41
C LEU A 161 -7.22 -12.61 -5.90
N ILE A 162 -6.14 -13.09 -6.54
CA ILE A 162 -4.79 -12.64 -6.21
C ILE A 162 -4.63 -11.15 -6.49
N LEU A 163 -5.08 -10.67 -7.65
CA LEU A 163 -5.09 -9.25 -8.00
C LEU A 163 -5.86 -8.42 -6.97
N LYS A 164 -7.08 -8.86 -6.64
CA LYS A 164 -7.96 -8.21 -5.66
C LYS A 164 -7.31 -8.16 -4.26
N ARG A 165 -6.63 -9.24 -3.83
CA ARG A 165 -5.86 -9.30 -2.59
C ARG A 165 -4.81 -8.19 -2.53
N PHE A 166 -3.99 -8.07 -3.58
CA PHE A 166 -2.92 -7.07 -3.61
C PHE A 166 -3.45 -5.64 -3.77
N TYR A 167 -4.57 -5.46 -4.48
CA TYR A 167 -5.30 -4.21 -4.52
C TYR A 167 -5.70 -3.73 -3.11
N TYR A 168 -6.36 -4.58 -2.32
CA TYR A 168 -6.76 -4.22 -0.94
C TYR A 168 -5.56 -3.93 -0.06
N VAL A 169 -4.47 -4.70 -0.18
CA VAL A 169 -3.22 -4.39 0.53
C VAL A 169 -2.67 -3.02 0.14
N ARG A 170 -2.73 -2.64 -1.14
CA ARG A 170 -2.31 -1.30 -1.59
C ARG A 170 -3.18 -0.22 -0.98
N VAL A 171 -4.51 -0.35 -1.08
CA VAL A 171 -5.45 0.64 -0.53
C VAL A 171 -5.27 0.77 0.98
N PHE A 172 -5.24 -0.36 1.71
CA PHE A 172 -4.96 -0.37 3.13
C PHE A 172 -3.65 0.35 3.48
N ASN A 173 -2.54 0.06 2.77
CA ASN A 173 -1.26 0.70 3.04
C ASN A 173 -1.30 2.22 2.77
N LYS A 174 -2.04 2.65 1.75
CA LYS A 174 -2.23 4.07 1.43
C LYS A 174 -3.04 4.79 2.51
N GLU A 175 -4.15 4.20 2.93
CA GLU A 175 -4.99 4.76 4.00
C GLU A 175 -4.24 4.76 5.34
N LEU A 176 -3.50 3.70 5.66
CA LEU A 176 -2.66 3.61 6.86
C LEU A 176 -1.56 4.67 6.85
N PHE A 177 -0.89 4.86 5.71
CA PHE A 177 0.09 5.94 5.53
C PHE A 177 -0.54 7.29 5.83
N HIS A 178 -1.70 7.57 5.23
CA HIS A 178 -2.38 8.85 5.40
C HIS A 178 -2.90 9.04 6.83
N HIS A 179 -3.40 7.99 7.47
CA HIS A 179 -3.79 8.02 8.88
C HIS A 179 -2.60 8.33 9.77
N GLN A 180 -1.47 7.64 9.59
CA GLN A 180 -0.25 7.91 10.34
C GLN A 180 0.18 9.37 10.12
N PHE A 181 0.07 9.87 8.88
CA PHE A 181 0.29 11.26 8.45
C PHE A 181 -0.50 12.28 9.23
N LEU A 182 -1.81 12.22 9.13
CA LEU A 182 -2.67 13.13 9.86
C LEU A 182 -2.47 13.00 11.37
N TRP A 183 -2.22 11.81 11.89
CA TRP A 183 -2.04 11.59 13.32
C TRP A 183 -0.84 12.35 13.87
N LYS A 184 0.36 12.20 13.28
CA LYS A 184 1.52 12.92 13.82
C LYS A 184 1.45 14.42 13.57
N MET A 185 0.83 14.87 12.48
CA MET A 185 0.55 16.30 12.28
C MET A 185 -0.37 16.83 13.39
N LEU A 186 -1.43 16.10 13.71
CA LEU A 186 -2.35 16.46 14.79
C LEU A 186 -1.64 16.54 16.15
N GLU A 187 -0.76 15.58 16.46
CA GLU A 187 0.04 15.60 17.69
C GLU A 187 0.89 16.87 17.80
N GLU A 188 1.44 17.34 16.68
CA GLU A 188 2.35 18.48 16.66
C GLU A 188 1.62 19.82 16.65
N MET A 189 0.48 19.90 15.94
CA MET A 189 -0.45 21.01 16.06
C MET A 189 -0.94 21.16 17.50
N LYS A 190 -1.25 20.06 18.18
CA LYS A 190 -1.67 20.07 19.60
C LYS A 190 -0.58 20.57 20.55
N LYS A 191 0.70 20.38 20.24
CA LYS A 191 1.82 20.95 21.04
C LYS A 191 1.92 22.47 20.92
N GLN A 192 1.35 23.07 19.88
CA GLN A 192 1.40 24.51 19.64
C GLN A 192 0.24 25.27 20.30
N LEU A 193 -0.84 24.58 20.69
CA LEU A 193 -1.92 25.22 21.43
C LEU A 193 -1.37 25.77 22.75
N PRO A 194 -1.64 27.03 23.11
CA PRO A 194 -1.36 27.51 24.45
C PRO A 194 -2.13 26.64 25.46
N ASN A 195 -1.43 26.16 26.50
CA ASN A 195 -2.00 25.38 27.60
C ASN A 195 -3.17 26.11 28.27
#